data_AF-A0ABD1ZDR0-F1
#
_entry.id   AF-A0ABD1ZDR0-F1
#
_cell.length_a   1.000
_cell.length_b   1.000
_cell.length_c   1.000
_cell.angle_alpha   90.00
_cell.angle_beta   90.00
_cell.angle_gamma   90.00
#
_symmetry.space_group_name_H-M   'P 1'
#
loop_
_entity.id
_entity.type
_entity.pdbx_description
1 polymer ?
#
loop_
_entity_poly.entity_id
_entity_poly.type
_entity_poly.pdbx_seq_one_letter_code
_entity_poly.pdbx_strand_id
1 'polypeptide(L)'
;MPATMHHSVDWLLWRTLHLLFTVSVLIGCAFARAKTILSGAIFKFEASGECQAAVGKELEEKTKGVVVAVVFENLQEPSWEDKVSQLVTWLSALNVRHLTLFDPAGVLKRSQPETLKFLKRAEDNQLDLGAVKSPNFHMQPPPNLSGLRRLKGECMDGEQLRRNEMKLELLSLQDGKESLVRAAKTVCKNAYMMHYAKHHQAKLPILTEQDVNDSLLVNGSEGPDPDLLLLFGKTRSLHGFPPWRLRLTEIVHMGPLRDLSAGSFESALKEFSQKTHRYGR
;
A
#
# COMPACT_ATOMS: atom_id res chain seq x y z
N MET A 1 -27.56 -46.23 50.38
CA MET A 1 -26.11 -45.90 50.30
C MET A 1 -25.88 -45.02 49.07
N PRO A 2 -25.10 -43.94 49.16
CA PRO A 2 -25.24 -42.75 48.32
C PRO A 2 -24.11 -42.66 47.29
N ALA A 3 -24.37 -42.98 46.03
CA ALA A 3 -23.37 -42.86 44.96
C ALA A 3 -23.87 -42.05 43.73
N THR A 4 -25.14 -41.67 43.69
CA THR A 4 -25.75 -40.99 42.52
C THR A 4 -25.87 -39.47 42.67
N MET A 5 -25.73 -38.92 43.88
CA MET A 5 -25.80 -37.47 44.10
C MET A 5 -24.51 -36.74 43.73
N HIS A 6 -23.32 -37.33 43.95
CA HIS A 6 -22.04 -36.65 43.66
C HIS A 6 -21.87 -36.35 42.15
N HIS A 7 -22.19 -37.32 41.28
CA HIS A 7 -22.11 -37.11 39.83
C HIS A 7 -23.03 -36.02 39.30
N SER A 8 -24.21 -35.84 39.90
CA SER A 8 -25.13 -34.77 39.49
C SER A 8 -24.61 -33.39 39.87
N VAL A 9 -23.95 -33.28 41.02
CA VAL A 9 -23.36 -32.02 41.52
C VAL A 9 -22.13 -31.64 40.70
N ASP A 10 -21.25 -32.60 40.38
CA ASP A 10 -20.06 -32.36 39.56
C ASP A 10 -20.44 -31.95 38.12
N TRP A 11 -21.49 -32.56 37.56
CA TRP A 11 -22.01 -32.20 36.25
C TRP A 11 -22.60 -30.78 36.22
N LEU A 12 -23.33 -30.39 37.27
CA LEU A 12 -23.85 -29.03 37.43
C LEU A 12 -22.72 -28.00 37.59
N LEU A 13 -21.72 -28.30 38.42
CA LEU A 13 -20.55 -27.44 38.64
C LEU A 13 -19.72 -27.23 37.36
N TRP A 14 -19.51 -28.28 36.59
CA TRP A 14 -18.79 -28.17 35.32
C TRP A 14 -19.57 -27.32 34.30
N ARG A 15 -20.91 -27.48 34.24
CA ARG A 15 -21.75 -26.72 33.33
C ARG A 15 -21.85 -25.24 33.71
N THR A 16 -21.89 -24.91 35.01
CA THR A 16 -21.88 -23.52 35.47
C THR A 16 -20.52 -22.87 35.21
N LEU A 17 -19.41 -23.57 35.43
CA LEU A 17 -18.07 -23.05 35.16
C LEU A 17 -17.84 -22.80 33.66
N HIS A 18 -18.28 -23.73 32.81
CA HIS A 18 -18.18 -23.57 31.36
C HIS A 18 -19.07 -22.44 30.83
N LEU A 19 -20.24 -22.22 31.44
CA LEU A 19 -21.12 -21.08 31.13
C LEU A 19 -20.47 -19.75 31.52
N LEU A 20 -19.84 -19.67 32.70
CA LEU A 20 -19.12 -18.47 33.13
C LEU A 20 -17.94 -18.16 32.19
N PHE A 21 -17.20 -19.18 31.76
CA PHE A 21 -16.11 -19.02 30.80
C PHE A 21 -16.60 -18.50 29.45
N THR A 22 -17.65 -19.10 28.88
CA THR A 22 -18.21 -18.63 27.59
C THR A 22 -18.76 -17.21 27.68
N VAL A 23 -19.44 -16.86 28.77
CA VAL A 23 -19.92 -15.49 29.02
C VAL A 23 -18.73 -14.52 29.12
N SER A 24 -17.66 -14.87 29.82
CA SER A 24 -16.47 -14.01 29.93
C SER A 24 -15.79 -13.76 28.58
N VAL A 25 -15.71 -14.77 27.71
CA VAL A 25 -15.17 -14.64 26.35
C VAL A 25 -16.08 -13.76 25.49
N LEU A 26 -17.40 -13.91 25.59
CA LEU A 26 -18.35 -13.06 24.87
C LEU A 26 -18.27 -11.60 25.31
N ILE A 27 -18.13 -11.34 26.61
CA ILE A 27 -17.91 -9.99 27.15
C ILE A 27 -16.59 -9.42 26.64
N GLY A 28 -15.51 -10.20 26.64
CA GLY A 28 -14.21 -9.79 26.07
C GLY A 28 -14.29 -9.44 24.59
N CYS A 29 -14.97 -10.26 23.78
CA CYS A 29 -15.22 -10.00 22.36
C CYS A 29 -16.10 -8.75 22.15
N ALA A 30 -17.12 -8.54 22.99
CA ALA A 30 -17.97 -7.36 22.95
C ALA A 30 -17.19 -6.10 23.31
N PHE A 31 -16.32 -6.15 24.32
CA PHE A 31 -15.46 -5.04 24.72
C PHE A 31 -14.42 -4.71 23.65
N ALA A 32 -13.81 -5.72 23.01
CA ALA A 32 -12.91 -5.52 21.88
C ALA A 32 -13.63 -4.82 20.72
N ARG A 33 -14.83 -5.28 20.35
CA ARG A 33 -15.67 -4.64 19.31
C ARG A 33 -16.09 -3.22 19.69
N ALA A 34 -16.49 -3.00 20.94
CA ALA A 34 -16.85 -1.68 21.45
C ALA A 34 -15.64 -0.73 21.41
N LYS A 35 -14.43 -1.22 21.73
CA LYS A 35 -13.19 -0.44 21.60
C LYS A 35 -12.86 -0.10 20.15
N THR A 36 -13.10 -1.00 19.19
CA THR A 36 -12.93 -0.70 17.75
C THR A 36 -13.94 0.33 17.27
N ILE A 37 -15.21 0.21 17.67
CA ILE A 37 -16.28 1.16 17.32
C ILE A 37 -16.02 2.53 17.96
N LEU A 38 -15.63 2.55 19.23
CA LEU A 38 -15.33 3.78 19.97
C LEU A 38 -14.06 4.44 19.42
N SER A 39 -13.03 3.68 19.05
CA SER A 39 -11.84 4.21 18.37
C SER A 39 -12.21 4.80 17.00
N GLY A 40 -13.12 4.18 16.26
CA GLY A 40 -13.64 4.72 15.00
C GLY A 40 -14.50 5.98 15.21
N ALA A 41 -15.29 6.04 16.28
CA ALA A 41 -16.12 7.19 16.62
C ALA A 41 -15.32 8.36 17.18
N ILE A 42 -14.29 8.09 18.00
CA ILE A 42 -13.33 9.09 18.49
C ILE A 42 -12.50 9.62 17.31
N PHE A 43 -12.07 8.75 16.39
CA PHE A 43 -11.41 9.19 15.15
C PHE A 43 -12.33 10.05 14.28
N LYS A 44 -13.63 9.71 14.19
CA LYS A 44 -14.65 10.51 13.49
C LYS A 44 -14.92 11.86 14.18
N PHE A 45 -14.79 11.94 15.50
CA PHE A 45 -14.96 13.16 16.28
C PHE A 45 -13.72 14.06 16.23
N GLU A 46 -12.53 13.47 16.28
CA GLU A 46 -11.24 14.19 16.19
C GLU A 46 -11.00 14.73 14.78
N ALA A 47 -11.45 14.02 13.74
CA ALA A 47 -11.48 14.53 12.35
C ALA A 47 -12.57 15.58 12.08
N SER A 48 -13.46 15.87 13.05
CA SER A 48 -14.58 16.81 12.91
C SER A 48 -14.35 18.15 13.65
N GLY A 49 -13.13 18.43 14.11
CA GLY A 49 -12.78 19.73 14.69
C GLY A 49 -12.58 20.78 13.60
N GLU A 50 -13.46 21.77 13.53
CA GLU A 50 -13.57 22.82 12.49
C GLU A 50 -12.28 23.61 12.16
N CYS A 51 -11.19 23.47 12.92
CA CYS A 51 -9.87 24.03 12.62
C CYS A 51 -9.01 23.14 11.68
N GLN A 52 -9.27 21.83 11.58
CA GLN A 52 -8.60 20.91 10.64
C GLN A 52 -9.17 21.00 9.22
N ALA A 53 -10.37 21.54 9.02
CA ALA A 53 -10.99 21.60 7.69
C ALA A 53 -10.26 22.56 6.72
N ALA A 54 -9.69 23.66 7.22
CA ALA A 54 -8.92 24.61 6.41
C ALA A 54 -7.50 24.09 6.12
N VAL A 55 -6.82 23.53 7.14
CA VAL A 55 -5.50 22.91 7.00
C VAL A 55 -5.57 21.66 6.11
N GLY A 56 -6.62 20.87 6.26
CA GLY A 56 -6.90 19.69 5.44
C GLY A 56 -7.12 20.04 3.97
N LYS A 57 -7.85 21.12 3.66
CA LYS A 57 -8.04 21.58 2.27
C LYS A 57 -6.77 22.10 1.62
N GLU A 58 -5.97 22.90 2.33
CA GLU A 58 -4.69 23.41 1.79
C GLU A 58 -3.72 22.24 1.55
N LEU A 59 -3.68 21.29 2.48
CA LEU A 59 -2.85 20.11 2.36
C LEU A 59 -3.32 19.21 1.22
N GLU A 60 -4.62 18.95 1.10
CA GLU A 60 -5.24 18.18 0.01
C GLU A 60 -4.91 18.78 -1.36
N GLU A 61 -4.95 20.11 -1.50
CA GLU A 61 -4.61 20.78 -2.76
C GLU A 61 -3.12 20.62 -3.12
N LYS A 62 -2.23 20.73 -2.13
CA LYS A 62 -0.79 20.54 -2.31
C LYS A 62 -0.38 19.07 -2.48
N THR A 63 -1.15 18.13 -1.94
CA THR A 63 -0.92 16.68 -2.09
C THR A 63 -1.61 16.08 -3.31
N LYS A 64 -2.38 16.89 -4.05
CA LYS A 64 -3.12 16.42 -5.22
C LYS A 64 -2.18 15.91 -6.30
N GLY A 65 -2.28 14.61 -6.57
CA GLY A 65 -1.49 13.95 -7.61
C GLY A 65 -0.06 13.60 -7.20
N VAL A 66 0.30 13.80 -5.93
CA VAL A 66 1.55 13.33 -5.33
C VAL A 66 1.60 11.80 -5.37
N VAL A 67 2.75 11.26 -5.78
CA VAL A 67 3.07 9.83 -5.72
C VAL A 67 3.75 9.55 -4.39
N VAL A 68 3.16 8.65 -3.58
CA VAL A 68 3.67 8.36 -2.24
C VAL A 68 4.23 6.94 -2.18
N ALA A 69 5.40 6.80 -1.56
CA ALA A 69 5.95 5.52 -1.15
C ALA A 69 6.00 5.43 0.39
N VAL A 70 5.74 4.24 0.92
CA VAL A 70 5.86 3.95 2.34
C VAL A 70 6.79 2.75 2.50
N VAL A 71 7.87 2.93 3.27
CA VAL A 71 8.87 1.91 3.54
C VAL A 71 8.74 1.46 4.97
N PHE A 72 8.49 0.17 5.18
CA PHE A 72 8.47 -0.45 6.50
C PHE A 72 9.76 -1.22 6.74
N GLU A 73 10.50 -0.90 7.80
CA GLU A 73 11.68 -1.66 8.22
C GLU A 73 11.32 -3.11 8.54
N ASN A 74 10.28 -3.32 9.34
CA ASN A 74 9.81 -4.64 9.74
C ASN A 74 8.30 -4.64 10.05
N LEU A 75 7.55 -5.54 9.39
CA LEU A 75 6.13 -5.80 9.62
C LEU A 75 5.89 -7.09 10.41
N GLN A 76 6.63 -7.26 11.51
CA GLN A 76 6.46 -8.38 12.44
C GLN A 76 5.85 -7.95 13.78
N GLU A 77 5.64 -6.65 13.97
CA GLU A 77 4.99 -6.14 15.18
C GLU A 77 3.51 -6.54 15.19
N PRO A 78 2.93 -6.92 16.35
CA PRO A 78 1.50 -7.15 16.44
C PRO A 78 0.75 -5.88 16.04
N SER A 79 -0.44 -6.02 15.42
CA SER A 79 -1.31 -4.91 14.99
C SER A 79 -0.81 -4.02 13.83
N TRP A 80 0.20 -4.44 13.06
CA TRP A 80 0.64 -3.66 11.89
C TRP A 80 -0.49 -3.46 10.86
N GLU A 81 -1.41 -4.41 10.73
CA GLU A 81 -2.55 -4.36 9.80
C GLU A 81 -3.42 -3.12 10.04
N ASP A 82 -3.76 -2.82 11.29
CA ASP A 82 -4.59 -1.68 11.67
C ASP A 82 -3.87 -0.36 11.35
N LYS A 83 -2.57 -0.28 11.64
CA LYS A 83 -1.75 0.92 11.39
C LYS A 83 -1.54 1.17 9.89
N VAL A 84 -1.27 0.12 9.12
CA VAL A 84 -1.16 0.23 7.66
C VAL A 84 -2.51 0.61 7.06
N SER A 85 -3.62 0.02 7.52
CA SER A 85 -4.97 0.39 7.08
C SER A 85 -5.25 1.87 7.34
N GLN A 86 -4.99 2.33 8.58
CA GLN A 86 -5.15 3.72 8.96
C GLN A 86 -4.34 4.68 8.07
N LEU A 87 -3.08 4.35 7.82
CA LEU A 87 -2.21 5.14 6.94
C LEU A 87 -2.74 5.20 5.50
N VAL A 88 -3.16 4.07 4.93
CA VAL A 88 -3.73 4.02 3.58
C VAL A 88 -5.02 4.82 3.50
N THR A 89 -5.90 4.73 4.50
CA THR A 89 -7.11 5.56 4.58
C THR A 89 -6.78 7.05 4.61
N TRP A 90 -5.80 7.48 5.39
CA TRP A 90 -5.37 8.89 5.42
C TRP A 90 -4.82 9.36 4.08
N LEU A 91 -3.98 8.55 3.43
CA LEU A 91 -3.43 8.88 2.10
C LEU A 91 -4.51 8.90 1.02
N SER A 92 -5.51 8.02 1.10
CA SER A 92 -6.66 8.00 0.19
C SER A 92 -7.51 9.26 0.35
N ALA A 93 -7.78 9.68 1.59
CA ALA A 93 -8.50 10.93 1.89
C ALA A 93 -7.78 12.18 1.36
N LEU A 94 -6.45 12.13 1.23
CA LEU A 94 -5.61 13.19 0.65
C LEU A 94 -5.51 13.14 -0.88
N ASN A 95 -6.31 12.29 -1.53
CA ASN A 95 -6.40 12.17 -2.98
C ASN A 95 -5.08 11.78 -3.67
N VAL A 96 -4.26 10.98 -2.96
CA VAL A 96 -3.05 10.37 -3.51
C VAL A 96 -3.45 9.35 -4.60
N ARG A 97 -2.90 9.52 -5.80
CA ARG A 97 -3.29 8.68 -6.96
C ARG A 97 -2.49 7.39 -7.06
N HIS A 98 -1.27 7.37 -6.58
CA HIS A 98 -0.40 6.20 -6.61
C HIS A 98 0.30 6.04 -5.25
N LEU A 99 0.07 4.90 -4.62
CA LEU A 99 0.65 4.53 -3.34
C LEU A 99 1.48 3.25 -3.51
N THR A 100 2.74 3.32 -3.11
CA THR A 100 3.64 2.16 -3.07
C THR A 100 3.92 1.77 -1.63
N LEU A 101 3.58 0.55 -1.22
CA LEU A 101 3.96 0.00 0.08
C LEU A 101 5.11 -0.98 -0.11
N PHE A 102 6.21 -0.76 0.61
CA PHE A 102 7.40 -1.59 0.54
C PHE A 102 7.72 -2.20 1.91
N ASP A 103 7.91 -3.52 1.92
CA ASP A 103 8.41 -4.24 3.07
C ASP A 103 9.52 -5.23 2.63
N PRO A 104 10.75 -5.17 3.20
CA PRO A 104 11.85 -6.02 2.76
C PRO A 104 11.53 -7.51 2.85
N ALA A 105 10.77 -7.89 3.88
CA ALA A 105 10.40 -9.27 4.14
C ALA A 105 9.35 -9.80 3.15
N GLY A 106 8.70 -8.96 2.34
CA GLY A 106 7.61 -9.31 1.43
C GLY A 106 6.34 -9.82 2.11
N VAL A 107 6.09 -9.44 3.36
CA VAL A 107 4.87 -9.75 4.12
C VAL A 107 3.63 -9.27 3.35
N LEU A 108 3.60 -8.00 2.94
CA LEU A 108 2.47 -7.40 2.24
C LEU A 108 2.18 -8.10 0.92
N LYS A 109 3.24 -8.42 0.17
CA LYS A 109 3.13 -9.17 -1.09
C LYS A 109 2.56 -10.57 -0.89
N ARG A 110 2.93 -11.28 0.19
CA ARG A 110 2.43 -12.63 0.47
C ARG A 110 1.00 -12.63 0.98
N SER A 111 0.62 -11.63 1.78
CA SER A 111 -0.74 -11.45 2.31
C SER A 111 -1.60 -10.54 1.43
N GLN A 112 -1.31 -10.47 0.13
CA GLN A 112 -1.97 -9.54 -0.79
C GLN A 112 -3.51 -9.66 -0.78
N PRO A 113 -4.14 -10.86 -0.86
CA PRO A 113 -5.59 -10.94 -0.86
C PRO A 113 -6.23 -10.48 0.46
N GLU A 114 -5.59 -10.72 1.60
CA GLU A 114 -6.02 -10.18 2.90
C GLU A 114 -5.85 -8.66 2.96
N THR A 115 -4.70 -8.18 2.47
CA THR A 115 -4.36 -6.76 2.38
C THR A 115 -5.41 -5.98 1.61
N LEU A 116 -5.77 -6.47 0.44
CA LEU A 116 -6.79 -5.83 -0.39
C LEU A 116 -8.19 -5.94 0.22
N LYS A 117 -8.51 -7.03 0.93
CA LYS A 117 -9.81 -7.19 1.60
C LYS A 117 -9.99 -6.18 2.72
N PHE A 118 -8.98 -5.96 3.57
CA PHE A 118 -9.11 -5.00 4.66
C PHE A 118 -9.05 -3.55 4.17
N LEU A 119 -8.27 -3.26 3.12
CA LEU A 119 -8.23 -1.92 2.51
C LEU A 119 -9.56 -1.57 1.84
N LYS A 120 -10.17 -2.53 1.12
CA LYS A 120 -11.53 -2.35 0.59
C LYS A 120 -12.56 -2.15 1.69
N ARG A 121 -12.48 -2.87 2.81
CA ARG A 121 -13.38 -2.66 3.95
C ARG A 121 -13.19 -1.28 4.60
N ALA A 122 -11.97 -0.77 4.65
CA ALA A 122 -11.68 0.57 5.16
C ALA A 122 -12.26 1.66 4.25
N GLU A 123 -12.29 1.41 2.94
CA GLU A 123 -12.87 2.29 1.91
C GLU A 123 -14.41 2.18 1.85
N ASP A 124 -14.97 0.98 1.88
CA ASP A 124 -16.42 0.70 1.85
C ASP A 124 -17.15 1.18 3.13
N ASN A 125 -16.44 1.28 4.26
CA ASN A 125 -17.00 1.88 5.49
C ASN A 125 -17.15 3.41 5.42
N GLN A 126 -16.72 4.02 4.31
CA GLN A 126 -16.85 5.44 4.02
C GLN A 126 -17.67 5.62 2.73
N LEU A 127 -19.00 5.50 2.89
CA LEU A 127 -20.09 5.81 1.94
C LEU A 127 -20.48 4.73 0.91
N ASP A 128 -21.76 4.38 0.98
CA ASP A 128 -22.53 3.47 0.13
C ASP A 128 -22.48 3.85 -1.36
N LEU A 129 -21.61 3.22 -2.16
CA LEU A 129 -21.62 3.30 -3.61
C LEU A 129 -21.11 2.02 -4.28
N GLY A 130 -22.03 1.07 -4.49
CA GLY A 130 -22.21 0.30 -5.73
C GLY A 130 -21.00 -0.40 -6.37
N ALA A 131 -21.01 -1.73 -6.28
CA ALA A 131 -20.35 -2.69 -7.18
C ALA A 131 -18.89 -2.38 -7.55
N VAL A 132 -17.97 -2.77 -6.67
CA VAL A 132 -16.57 -3.05 -7.03
C VAL A 132 -16.56 -4.11 -8.12
N LYS A 133 -16.35 -3.71 -9.38
CA LYS A 133 -15.74 -4.63 -10.34
C LYS A 133 -14.32 -4.87 -9.86
N SER A 134 -13.97 -6.14 -9.69
CA SER A 134 -12.66 -6.60 -9.30
C SER A 134 -11.57 -5.77 -10.00
N PRO A 135 -10.56 -5.24 -9.27
CA PRO A 135 -9.44 -4.60 -9.93
C PRO A 135 -8.84 -5.65 -10.85
N ASN A 136 -8.78 -5.34 -12.14
CA ASN A 136 -8.15 -6.19 -13.13
C ASN A 136 -6.67 -6.29 -12.73
N PHE A 137 -6.31 -7.37 -12.04
CA PHE A 137 -4.93 -7.82 -11.90
C PHE A 137 -4.45 -8.25 -13.28
N HIS A 138 -3.98 -7.27 -14.05
CA HIS A 138 -3.34 -7.56 -15.31
C HIS A 138 -1.90 -7.97 -14.99
N MET A 139 -1.70 -9.27 -14.77
CA MET A 139 -0.43 -9.89 -15.13
C MET A 139 -0.32 -9.74 -16.65
N GLN A 140 0.45 -8.75 -17.11
CA GLN A 140 0.81 -8.70 -18.53
C GLN A 140 1.80 -9.83 -18.81
N PRO A 141 1.46 -10.84 -19.64
CA PRO A 141 2.50 -11.57 -20.33
C PRO A 141 3.21 -10.58 -21.28
N PRO A 142 4.51 -10.75 -21.54
CA PRO A 142 5.28 -9.81 -22.36
C PRO A 142 4.60 -9.63 -23.73
N PRO A 143 4.53 -8.40 -24.27
CA PRO A 143 3.85 -8.16 -25.53
C PRO A 143 4.66 -8.76 -26.67
N ASN A 144 4.14 -9.85 -27.24
CA ASN A 144 4.51 -10.24 -28.60
C ASN A 144 3.82 -9.27 -29.58
N LEU A 145 4.65 -8.56 -30.32
CA LEU A 145 4.26 -7.68 -31.43
C LEU A 145 3.56 -8.48 -32.54
N SER A 146 2.23 -8.38 -32.64
CA SER A 146 1.50 -8.52 -33.90
C SER A 146 -0.01 -8.29 -33.74
N GLY A 147 -0.54 -7.27 -34.41
CA GLY A 147 -1.92 -7.28 -34.91
C GLY A 147 -2.93 -6.34 -34.26
N LEU A 148 -3.12 -5.16 -34.85
CA LEU A 148 -4.35 -4.38 -34.76
C LEU A 148 -5.59 -5.23 -35.08
N ARG A 149 -6.56 -5.33 -34.18
CA ARG A 149 -7.97 -5.32 -34.58
C ARG A 149 -8.93 -4.84 -33.48
N ARG A 150 -9.51 -3.69 -33.79
CA ARG A 150 -10.64 -3.00 -33.18
C ARG A 150 -11.89 -3.89 -33.24
N LEU A 151 -12.57 -4.09 -32.12
CA LEU A 151 -14.02 -4.33 -32.10
C LEU A 151 -14.65 -3.41 -31.04
N LYS A 152 -15.66 -2.68 -31.50
CA LYS A 152 -16.49 -1.71 -30.79
C LYS A 152 -17.89 -2.33 -30.68
N GLY A 153 -18.56 -2.11 -29.56
CA GLY A 153 -19.99 -2.37 -29.32
C GLY A 153 -20.18 -2.83 -27.87
N GLU A 154 -21.02 -2.25 -27.00
CA GLU A 154 -22.17 -1.36 -27.18
C GLU A 154 -22.35 -0.44 -25.96
N CYS A 155 -23.13 0.62 -26.14
CA CYS A 155 -23.30 1.78 -25.26
C CYS A 155 -24.31 1.54 -24.12
N MET A 156 -24.07 2.16 -22.96
CA MET A 156 -25.12 2.73 -22.11
C MET A 156 -24.64 4.07 -21.56
N ASP A 157 -25.50 5.07 -21.77
CA ASP A 157 -25.35 6.47 -21.40
C ASP A 157 -25.48 6.67 -19.89
N GLY A 158 -24.75 7.64 -19.37
CA GLY A 158 -24.67 7.94 -17.95
C GLY A 158 -23.33 8.58 -17.64
N GLU A 159 -23.35 9.89 -17.40
CA GLU A 159 -22.23 10.70 -16.92
C GLU A 159 -21.71 10.11 -15.58
N GLN A 160 -20.83 9.12 -15.67
CA GLN A 160 -20.12 8.57 -14.53
C GLN A 160 -19.06 9.60 -14.11
N LEU A 161 -19.41 10.40 -13.10
CA LEU A 161 -18.47 11.15 -12.27
C LEU A 161 -17.21 10.30 -12.04
N ARG A 162 -16.09 10.72 -12.62
CA ARG A 162 -14.81 10.03 -12.52
C ARG A 162 -14.35 9.99 -11.07
N ARG A 163 -14.67 8.91 -10.36
CA ARG A 163 -14.13 8.63 -9.04
C ARG A 163 -12.61 8.41 -9.20
N ASN A 164 -11.82 9.11 -8.40
CA ASN A 164 -10.37 9.03 -8.43
C ASN A 164 -9.95 7.73 -7.73
N GLU A 165 -9.58 6.69 -8.48
CA GLU A 165 -9.13 5.42 -7.93
C GLU A 165 -7.64 5.52 -7.54
N MET A 166 -7.31 5.23 -6.28
CA MET A 166 -5.91 5.14 -5.84
C MET A 166 -5.30 3.83 -6.33
N LYS A 167 -4.21 3.91 -7.10
CA LYS A 167 -3.43 2.73 -7.50
C LYS A 167 -2.50 2.31 -6.36
N LEU A 168 -2.68 1.09 -5.85
CA LEU A 168 -1.83 0.48 -4.83
C LEU A 168 -0.80 -0.48 -5.44
N GLU A 169 0.48 -0.27 -5.15
CA GLU A 169 1.61 -1.11 -5.53
C GLU A 169 2.25 -1.70 -4.28
N LEU A 170 2.48 -3.02 -4.25
CA LEU A 170 3.15 -3.71 -3.15
C LEU A 170 4.52 -4.17 -3.62
N LEU A 171 5.58 -3.81 -2.90
CA LEU A 171 6.97 -4.10 -3.23
C LEU A 171 7.68 -4.83 -2.09
N SER A 172 8.72 -5.59 -2.44
CA SER A 172 9.64 -6.25 -1.51
C SER A 172 11.08 -6.12 -1.99
N LEU A 173 12.02 -6.70 -1.23
CA LEU A 173 13.45 -6.61 -1.53
C LEU A 173 13.83 -7.07 -2.95
N GLN A 174 13.08 -8.02 -3.53
CA GLN A 174 13.31 -8.56 -4.88
C GLN A 174 13.04 -7.55 -6.00
N ASP A 175 12.23 -6.53 -5.73
CA ASP A 175 11.93 -5.45 -6.68
C ASP A 175 12.98 -4.34 -6.65
N GLY A 176 13.88 -4.39 -5.66
CA GLY A 176 14.96 -3.43 -5.50
C GLY A 176 16.14 -3.72 -6.42
N LYS A 177 17.33 -3.85 -5.83
CA LYS A 177 18.58 -4.09 -6.58
C LYS A 177 18.52 -5.34 -7.46
N GLU A 178 17.82 -6.38 -7.03
CA GLU A 178 17.71 -7.61 -7.80
C GLU A 178 16.96 -7.39 -9.13
N SER A 179 15.87 -6.61 -9.12
CA SER A 179 15.16 -6.24 -10.35
C SER A 179 16.03 -5.39 -11.27
N LEU A 180 16.83 -4.48 -10.71
CA LEU A 180 17.77 -3.68 -11.49
C LEU A 180 18.87 -4.54 -12.14
N VAL A 181 19.40 -5.54 -11.43
CA VAL A 181 20.36 -6.50 -12.00
C VAL A 181 19.71 -7.32 -13.12
N ARG A 182 18.46 -7.75 -12.96
CA ARG A 182 17.70 -8.43 -14.03
C ARG A 182 17.53 -7.52 -15.24
N ALA A 183 17.14 -6.26 -15.03
CA ALA A 183 17.00 -5.27 -16.09
C ALA A 183 18.34 -5.05 -16.82
N ALA A 184 19.44 -4.85 -16.10
CA ALA A 184 20.77 -4.68 -16.69
C ALA A 184 21.19 -5.89 -17.54
N LYS A 185 20.93 -7.12 -17.09
CA LYS A 185 21.19 -8.34 -17.88
C LYS A 185 20.37 -8.33 -19.18
N THR A 186 19.10 -7.93 -19.12
CA THR A 186 18.23 -7.82 -20.29
C THR A 186 18.75 -6.77 -21.27
N VAL A 187 19.11 -5.58 -20.80
CA VAL A 187 19.70 -4.50 -21.62
C VAL A 187 20.95 -4.99 -22.34
N CYS A 188 21.90 -5.57 -21.60
CA CYS A 188 23.15 -6.08 -22.17
C CYS A 188 22.91 -7.17 -23.22
N LYS A 189 21.99 -8.11 -22.93
CA LYS A 189 21.64 -9.18 -23.87
C LYS A 189 21.03 -8.61 -25.15
N ASN A 190 20.12 -7.64 -25.04
CA ASN A 190 19.48 -7.02 -26.19
C ASN A 190 20.49 -6.24 -27.04
N ALA A 191 21.35 -5.45 -26.42
CA ALA A 191 22.42 -4.73 -27.10
C ALA A 191 23.37 -5.68 -27.86
N TYR A 192 23.75 -6.79 -27.22
CA TYR A 192 24.59 -7.81 -27.85
C TYR A 192 23.89 -8.49 -29.04
N MET A 193 22.63 -8.87 -28.91
CA MET A 193 21.87 -9.51 -30.00
C MET A 193 21.71 -8.57 -31.20
N MET A 194 21.47 -7.28 -30.96
CA MET A 194 21.40 -6.27 -32.03
C MET A 194 22.75 -6.11 -32.76
N HIS A 195 23.86 -6.13 -32.01
CA HIS A 195 25.21 -6.07 -32.57
C HIS A 195 25.52 -7.30 -33.43
N TYR A 196 25.16 -8.49 -32.93
CA TYR A 196 25.33 -9.75 -33.63
C TYR A 196 24.51 -9.81 -34.92
N ALA A 197 23.24 -9.39 -34.89
CA ALA A 197 22.36 -9.34 -36.06
C ALA A 197 22.88 -8.41 -37.17
N LYS A 198 23.69 -7.41 -36.82
CA LYS A 198 24.37 -6.50 -37.77
C LYS A 198 25.76 -7.00 -38.20
N HIS A 199 26.03 -8.29 -38.06
CA HIS A 199 27.31 -8.93 -38.41
C HIS A 199 28.54 -8.24 -37.79
N HIS A 200 28.41 -7.65 -36.59
CA HIS A 200 29.50 -6.92 -35.92
C HIS A 200 30.04 -5.71 -36.74
N GLN A 201 29.29 -5.23 -37.73
CA GLN A 201 29.69 -4.11 -38.59
C GLN A 201 29.29 -2.75 -37.99
N ALA A 202 28.36 -2.74 -37.03
CA ALA A 202 27.92 -1.54 -36.33
C ALA A 202 28.52 -1.47 -34.93
N LYS A 203 28.86 -0.27 -34.46
CA LYS A 203 29.26 -0.03 -33.06
C LYS A 203 28.14 -0.47 -32.10
N LEU A 204 28.51 -0.92 -30.90
CA LEU A 204 27.53 -1.19 -29.83
C LEU A 204 26.60 0.02 -29.63
N PRO A 205 25.29 -0.20 -29.43
CA PRO A 205 24.35 0.88 -29.20
C PRO A 205 24.72 1.63 -27.92
N ILE A 206 24.51 2.95 -27.93
CA ILE A 206 24.63 3.77 -26.72
C ILE A 206 23.46 3.39 -25.82
N LEU A 207 23.76 2.89 -24.62
CA LEU A 207 22.75 2.57 -23.63
C LEU A 207 22.22 3.87 -23.00
N THR A 208 20.91 4.01 -22.98
CA THR A 208 20.18 5.15 -22.45
C THR A 208 19.42 4.76 -21.18
N GLU A 209 18.97 5.77 -20.43
CA GLU A 209 18.08 5.55 -19.29
C GLU A 209 16.78 4.83 -19.71
N GLN A 210 16.27 5.15 -20.90
CA GLN A 210 15.06 4.55 -21.43
C GLN A 210 15.19 3.03 -21.60
N ASP A 211 16.36 2.53 -22.02
CA ASP A 211 16.60 1.09 -22.17
C ASP A 211 16.46 0.35 -20.83
N VAL A 212 16.86 1.01 -19.73
CA VAL A 212 16.72 0.49 -18.37
C VAL A 212 15.26 0.56 -17.93
N ASN A 213 14.56 1.67 -18.18
CA ASN A 213 13.13 1.82 -17.87
C ASN A 213 12.28 0.76 -18.59
N ASP A 214 12.50 0.57 -19.90
CA ASP A 214 11.82 -0.45 -20.70
C ASP A 214 12.09 -1.86 -20.16
N SER A 215 13.32 -2.12 -19.72
CA SER A 215 13.69 -3.42 -19.12
C SER A 215 13.07 -3.63 -17.74
N LEU A 216 12.92 -2.57 -16.95
CA LEU A 216 12.22 -2.60 -15.66
C LEU A 216 10.71 -2.78 -15.84
N LEU A 217 10.13 -2.21 -16.89
CA LEU A 217 8.72 -2.42 -17.27
C LEU A 217 8.45 -3.90 -17.59
N VAL A 218 9.30 -4.51 -18.40
CA VAL A 218 9.22 -5.96 -18.71
C VAL A 218 9.35 -6.81 -17.45
N ASN A 219 10.14 -6.36 -16.46
CA ASN A 219 10.29 -7.03 -15.17
C ASN A 219 9.14 -6.77 -14.19
N GLY A 220 8.20 -5.88 -14.52
CA GLY A 220 7.09 -5.46 -13.64
C GLY A 220 7.54 -4.56 -12.48
N SER A 221 8.65 -3.83 -12.63
CA SER A 221 9.25 -3.01 -11.57
C SER A 221 9.48 -1.53 -11.96
N GLU A 222 8.89 -1.07 -13.07
CA GLU A 222 9.13 0.30 -13.56
C GLU A 222 8.63 1.39 -12.60
N GLY A 223 7.48 1.16 -11.93
CA GLY A 223 6.62 2.07 -11.16
C GLY A 223 7.02 3.55 -10.99
N PRO A 224 6.06 4.50 -10.89
CA PRO A 224 6.38 5.93 -10.90
C PRO A 224 7.34 6.35 -9.77
N ASP A 225 8.20 7.32 -10.03
CA ASP A 225 9.06 7.90 -9.00
C ASP A 225 8.19 8.53 -7.90
N PRO A 226 8.34 8.15 -6.62
CA PRO A 226 7.63 8.81 -5.54
C PRO A 226 8.15 10.23 -5.33
N ASP A 227 7.22 11.15 -5.13
CA ASP A 227 7.48 12.52 -4.70
C ASP A 227 7.80 12.56 -3.20
N LEU A 228 7.09 11.73 -2.42
CA LEU A 228 7.23 11.62 -0.96
C LEU A 228 7.44 10.15 -0.55
N LEU A 229 8.44 9.91 0.28
CA LEU A 229 8.70 8.61 0.91
C LEU A 229 8.60 8.73 2.44
N LEU A 230 7.62 8.01 3.01
CA LEU A 230 7.45 7.87 4.46
C LEU A 230 8.20 6.64 4.94
N LEU A 231 9.25 6.84 5.73
CA LEU A 231 10.08 5.77 6.26
C LEU A 231 9.67 5.42 7.70
N PHE A 232 9.09 4.24 7.88
CA PHE A 232 8.78 3.67 9.19
C PHE A 232 9.82 2.66 9.62
N GLY A 233 10.49 2.93 10.73
CA GLY A 233 11.57 2.11 11.26
C GLY A 233 12.34 2.78 12.38
N LYS A 234 13.12 1.97 13.10
CA LYS A 234 14.09 2.44 14.08
C LYS A 234 15.31 3.03 13.39
N THR A 235 15.67 2.51 12.22
CA THR A 235 16.84 2.97 11.47
C THR A 235 16.44 3.90 10.33
N ARG A 236 17.32 4.86 10.02
CA ARG A 236 17.18 5.78 8.89
C ARG A 236 17.77 5.17 7.61
N SER A 237 17.28 3.99 7.25
CA SER A 237 17.68 3.25 6.05
C SER A 237 16.49 3.03 5.13
N LEU A 238 16.72 2.95 3.82
CA LEU A 238 15.66 2.64 2.85
C LEU A 238 15.42 1.13 2.68
N HIS A 239 16.16 0.31 3.43
CA HIS A 239 15.98 -1.15 3.51
C HIS A 239 15.91 -1.89 2.15
N GLY A 240 16.56 -1.32 1.13
CA GLY A 240 16.59 -1.90 -0.21
C GLY A 240 15.42 -1.51 -1.12
N PHE A 241 14.63 -0.49 -0.76
CA PHE A 241 13.65 0.14 -1.65
C PHE A 241 14.29 0.44 -3.01
N PRO A 242 13.57 0.28 -4.15
CA PRO A 242 14.12 0.42 -5.49
C PRO A 242 14.94 1.70 -5.70
N PRO A 243 16.28 1.61 -5.79
CA PRO A 243 17.12 2.80 -5.84
C PRO A 243 16.90 3.65 -7.09
N TRP A 244 16.49 3.01 -8.19
CA TRP A 244 16.22 3.65 -9.47
C TRP A 244 15.07 4.67 -9.42
N ARG A 245 14.14 4.51 -8.47
CA ARG A 245 12.94 5.38 -8.33
C ARG A 245 13.16 6.60 -7.44
N LEU A 246 14.33 6.75 -6.80
CA LEU A 246 14.53 7.74 -5.72
C LEU A 246 15.13 9.07 -6.15
N ARG A 247 15.06 9.41 -7.44
CA ARG A 247 15.84 10.53 -8.03
C ARG A 247 15.56 11.88 -7.38
N LEU A 248 14.29 12.16 -7.11
CA LEU A 248 13.80 13.45 -6.63
C LEU A 248 12.80 13.28 -5.47
N THR A 249 12.92 12.17 -4.75
CA THR A 249 12.00 11.80 -3.67
C THR A 249 12.37 12.52 -2.38
N GLU A 250 11.40 13.21 -1.79
CA GLU A 250 11.53 13.73 -0.43
C GLU A 250 11.35 12.60 0.58
N ILE A 251 12.32 12.41 1.46
CA ILE A 251 12.31 11.31 2.44
C ILE A 251 12.01 11.89 3.83
N VAL A 252 10.94 11.40 4.45
CA VAL A 252 10.55 11.76 5.82
C VAL A 252 10.60 10.53 6.72
N HIS A 253 11.39 10.61 7.78
CA HIS A 253 11.51 9.54 8.78
C HIS A 253 10.41 9.66 9.83
N MET A 254 9.52 8.67 9.88
CA MET A 254 8.33 8.66 10.73
C MET A 254 8.53 7.95 12.07
N GLY A 255 9.71 7.32 12.29
CA GLY A 255 9.95 6.48 13.46
C GLY A 255 9.24 5.12 13.37
N PRO A 256 9.10 4.39 14.49
CA PRO A 256 8.42 3.09 14.52
C PRO A 256 6.93 3.16 14.10
N LEU A 257 6.44 2.17 13.37
CA LEU A 257 5.04 2.12 12.89
C LEU A 257 4.00 2.19 14.01
N ARG A 258 4.31 1.61 15.17
CA ARG A 258 3.45 1.65 16.36
C ARG A 258 3.17 3.08 16.86
N ASP A 259 4.09 4.00 16.63
CA ASP A 259 4.02 5.40 17.09
C ASP A 259 3.26 6.30 16.10
N LEU A 260 2.77 5.72 14.98
CA LEU A 260 1.96 6.44 14.00
C LEU A 260 0.74 7.10 14.68
N SER A 261 0.69 8.42 14.59
CA SER A 261 -0.39 9.29 15.07
C SER A 261 -0.77 10.31 13.99
N ALA A 262 -1.99 10.83 14.04
CA ALA A 262 -2.46 11.84 13.09
C ALA A 262 -1.55 13.08 13.09
N GLY A 263 -1.15 13.57 14.28
CA GLY A 263 -0.25 14.71 14.41
C GLY A 263 1.14 14.47 13.78
N SER A 264 1.72 13.28 13.95
CA SER A 264 3.00 12.94 13.31
C SER A 264 2.89 12.90 11.79
N PHE A 265 1.77 12.40 11.27
CA PHE A 265 1.48 12.30 9.83
C PHE A 265 1.22 13.68 9.21
N GLU A 266 0.38 14.51 9.84
CA GLU A 266 0.14 15.88 9.41
C GLU A 266 1.41 16.72 9.42
N SER A 267 2.26 16.57 10.44
CA SER A 267 3.54 17.28 10.50
C SER A 267 4.46 16.89 9.34
N ALA A 268 4.53 15.60 9.00
CA ALA A 268 5.33 15.11 7.89
C ALA A 268 4.85 15.69 6.54
N LEU A 269 3.54 15.73 6.33
CA LEU A 269 2.96 16.29 5.12
C LEU A 269 3.12 17.81 5.04
N LYS A 270 2.98 18.50 6.18
CA LYS A 270 3.24 19.93 6.27
C LYS A 270 4.69 20.24 5.91
N GLU A 271 5.64 19.48 6.46
CA GLU A 271 7.06 19.61 6.11
C GLU A 271 7.27 19.42 4.61
N PHE A 272 6.74 18.34 4.03
CA PHE A 272 6.80 18.07 2.59
C PHE A 272 6.25 19.24 1.77
N SER A 273 5.08 19.75 2.13
CA SER A 273 4.39 20.82 1.39
C SER A 273 5.09 22.19 1.43
N GLN A 274 6.07 22.36 2.33
CA GLN A 274 6.89 23.57 2.44
C GLN A 274 8.19 23.47 1.64
N LYS A 275 8.58 22.27 1.19
CA LYS A 275 9.82 22.08 0.42
C LYS A 275 9.65 22.56 -1.02
N THR A 276 10.73 23.09 -1.58
CA THR A 276 10.76 23.57 -2.97
C THR A 276 11.78 22.75 -3.76
N HIS A 277 11.33 22.12 -4.85
CA HIS A 277 12.21 21.39 -5.75
C HIS A 277 12.84 22.36 -6.74
N ARG A 278 14.16 22.48 -6.68
CA ARG A 278 14.92 23.41 -7.54
C ARG A 278 15.40 22.79 -8.85
N TYR A 279 15.31 21.45 -9.00
CA TYR A 279 15.69 20.71 -10.21
C TYR A 279 17.05 21.14 -10.80
N GLY A 280 18.01 21.44 -9.93
CA GLY A 280 19.36 21.88 -10.32
C GLY A 280 19.49 23.34 -10.79
N ARG A 281 18.50 24.21 -10.50
CA ARG A 281 18.51 25.64 -10.80
C ARG A 281 18.67 26.53 -9.56
#